data_AF-A0A7J3WN09-F1
#
_entry.id   AF-A0A7J3WN09-F1
#
_cell.length_a   1.000
_cell.length_b   1.000
_cell.length_c   1.000
_cell.angle_alpha   90.00
_cell.angle_beta   90.00
_cell.angle_gamma   90.00
#
_symmetry.space_group_name_H-M   'P 1'
#
loop_
_entity.id
_entity.type
_entity.pdbx_description
1 polymer ?
#
loop_
_entity_poly.entity_id
_entity_poly.type
_entity_poly.pdbx_seq_one_letter_code
_entity_poly.pdbx_strand_id
1 'polypeptide(L)'
;PYIHETEVEWVKLDFPPELESVRSHLKAVYEQKLTMLLRFRLTTKPRQYINKRDLLKMGETLRGKLARNAGGGEVYTGLKAHAAAIKVSHALELLETQGPRAMLSYFEKVGKQKSKASRELMSDVRITRAIERAREFDDEHPKIGALKKILSRLEHGQKAIVFTQFRETAQQIVEELGGMEGVVPVRFVGQASKEADEGLSQKRQKEVLDAFREGSYNVLVATSVAEEGLDIPNVDLVVFFEPIPSEIRTIQRRGRTGRRSTGRVVVLTMKDTMDEAYFNVAMKKESKMHKALTQLGDGRTVPAREERSQQQLDTYLATGDYELVCDTRENPALLKLLSSRLTLKIVQLDVADYIVSDRIGVERKSTEDFLRSLFSNKLFEQIRSLATHYEVPVLLLEGPDLFSKHQAHASAIRSALISVMVDFRVALVMTRDERDSASYLVDLVRREHKETRTSPPMRQNKRTRSLRDSQIYVLEGLPSVSSTLARRLLEHFDTVERVLTASEEELRQVQGVGPAIARSIRTVLETPVSRPQD
;
A
#
# COMPACT_ATOMS: atom_id res chain seq x y z
N PRO A 1 -34.81 17.62 3.44
CA PRO A 1 -34.85 16.14 3.32
C PRO A 1 -34.48 15.50 4.66
N TYR A 2 -35.46 14.92 5.36
CA TYR A 2 -35.21 14.22 6.63
C TYR A 2 -34.32 13.00 6.35
N ILE A 3 -33.12 13.01 6.92
CA ILE A 3 -32.17 11.90 6.85
C ILE A 3 -32.61 10.92 7.93
N HIS A 4 -33.16 9.78 7.56
CA HIS A 4 -33.38 8.71 8.52
C HIS A 4 -32.02 8.07 8.83
N GLU A 5 -31.53 8.26 10.06
CA GLU A 5 -30.37 7.52 10.56
C GLU A 5 -30.76 6.05 10.71
N THR A 6 -30.11 5.17 9.97
CA THR A 6 -30.25 3.72 10.16
C THR A 6 -29.46 3.35 11.42
N GLU A 7 -30.17 3.08 12.52
CA GLU A 7 -29.55 2.63 13.76
C GLU A 7 -28.96 1.22 13.57
N VAL A 8 -27.66 1.08 13.88
CA VAL A 8 -26.93 -0.18 13.79
C VAL A 8 -26.80 -0.77 15.19
N GLU A 9 -27.50 -1.87 15.43
CA GLU A 9 -27.43 -2.63 16.67
C GLU A 9 -26.25 -3.60 16.65
N TRP A 10 -25.35 -3.48 17.61
CA TRP A 10 -24.19 -4.37 17.74
C TRP A 10 -24.44 -5.42 18.82
N VAL A 11 -24.49 -6.70 18.42
CA VAL A 11 -24.68 -7.82 19.33
C VAL A 11 -23.34 -8.48 19.59
N LYS A 12 -22.80 -8.29 20.80
CA LYS A 12 -21.54 -8.89 21.23
C LYS A 12 -21.79 -10.25 21.87
N LEU A 13 -21.11 -11.27 21.36
CA LEU A 13 -21.21 -12.66 21.83
C LEU A 13 -19.86 -13.11 22.40
N ASP A 14 -19.89 -13.96 23.41
CA ASP A 14 -18.70 -14.54 24.02
C ASP A 14 -18.25 -15.79 23.26
N PHE A 15 -16.94 -15.96 23.07
CA PHE A 15 -16.39 -17.13 22.42
C PHE A 15 -16.62 -18.38 23.29
N PRO A 16 -17.14 -19.50 22.74
CA PRO A 16 -17.44 -20.70 23.52
C PRO A 16 -16.22 -21.22 24.30
N PRO A 17 -16.30 -21.33 25.64
CA PRO A 17 -15.20 -21.86 26.45
C PRO A 17 -14.76 -23.27 26.03
N GLU A 18 -15.68 -24.08 25.52
CA GLU A 18 -15.46 -25.45 25.04
C GLU A 18 -14.47 -25.49 23.86
N LEU A 19 -14.50 -24.44 23.02
CA LEU A 19 -13.64 -24.28 21.85
C LEU A 19 -12.29 -23.62 22.20
N GLU A 20 -12.07 -23.18 23.44
CA GLU A 20 -10.82 -22.53 23.85
C GLU A 20 -9.62 -23.45 23.67
N SER A 21 -9.83 -24.74 23.97
CA SER A 21 -8.82 -25.78 23.75
C SER A 21 -8.44 -25.88 22.27
N VAL A 22 -9.41 -25.88 21.35
CA VAL A 22 -9.18 -25.88 19.89
C VAL A 22 -8.40 -24.63 19.47
N ARG A 23 -8.85 -23.46 19.91
CA ARG A 23 -8.21 -22.15 19.65
C ARG A 23 -6.76 -22.13 20.10
N SER A 24 -6.48 -22.65 21.30
CA SER A 24 -5.14 -22.72 21.89
C SER A 24 -4.19 -23.61 21.08
N HIS A 25 -4.65 -24.78 20.64
CA HIS A 25 -3.86 -25.68 19.79
C HIS A 25 -3.46 -25.01 18.47
N LEU A 26 -4.43 -24.36 17.80
CA LEU A 26 -4.17 -23.65 16.54
C LEU A 26 -3.22 -22.46 16.75
N LYS A 27 -3.43 -21.63 17.79
CA LYS A 27 -2.53 -20.51 18.14
C LYS A 27 -1.11 -21.00 18.38
N ALA A 28 -0.92 -22.10 19.11
CA ALA A 28 0.40 -22.67 19.37
C ALA A 28 1.12 -23.11 18.08
N VAL A 29 0.40 -23.68 17.11
CA VAL A 29 0.98 -24.03 15.80
C VAL A 29 1.33 -22.76 15.04
N TYR A 30 0.42 -21.79 14.96
CA TYR A 30 0.65 -20.52 14.28
C TYR A 30 1.90 -19.79 14.82
N GLU A 31 2.00 -19.64 16.15
CA GLU A 31 3.15 -18.98 16.80
C GLU A 31 4.47 -19.69 16.54
N GLN A 32 4.47 -21.03 16.51
CA GLN A 32 5.66 -21.78 16.15
C GLN A 32 6.08 -21.47 14.70
N LYS A 33 5.13 -21.47 13.75
CA LYS A 33 5.44 -21.18 12.35
C LYS A 33 5.88 -19.73 12.16
N LEU A 34 5.25 -18.78 12.86
CA LEU A 34 5.66 -17.37 12.85
C LEU A 34 7.09 -17.21 13.38
N THR A 35 7.42 -17.90 14.48
CA THR A 35 8.79 -17.90 15.03
C THR A 35 9.81 -18.43 14.02
N MET A 36 9.48 -19.49 13.28
CA MET A 36 10.34 -19.99 12.20
C MET A 36 10.54 -18.96 11.09
N LEU A 37 9.50 -18.21 10.73
CA LEU A 37 9.58 -17.15 9.70
C LEU A 37 10.44 -15.97 10.15
N LEU A 38 10.36 -15.59 11.42
CA LEU A 38 11.11 -14.47 11.97
C LEU A 38 12.63 -14.70 11.99
N ARG A 39 13.08 -15.97 11.99
CA ARG A 39 14.51 -16.30 11.86
C ARG A 39 15.13 -15.79 10.56
N PHE A 40 14.33 -15.65 9.50
CA PHE A 40 14.77 -15.11 8.21
C PHE A 40 14.92 -13.58 8.20
N ARG A 41 14.65 -12.90 9.32
CA ARG A 41 14.74 -11.43 9.49
C ARG A 41 14.00 -10.64 8.40
N LEU A 42 12.80 -11.11 8.03
CA LEU A 42 12.00 -10.55 6.95
C LEU A 42 11.19 -9.30 7.34
N THR A 43 11.12 -8.98 8.63
CA THR A 43 10.43 -7.80 9.15
C THR A 43 11.14 -7.27 10.40
N THR A 44 11.00 -5.97 10.64
CA THR A 44 11.40 -5.29 11.89
C THR A 44 10.22 -5.10 12.85
N LYS A 45 9.00 -5.43 12.43
CA LYS A 45 7.82 -5.30 13.28
C LYS A 45 7.87 -6.27 14.47
N PRO A 46 7.48 -5.84 15.68
CA PRO A 46 7.28 -6.76 16.79
C PRO A 46 6.20 -7.80 16.46
N ARG A 47 6.35 -9.02 17.01
CA ARG A 47 5.51 -10.19 16.68
C ARG A 47 4.00 -9.92 16.77
N GLN A 48 3.56 -9.20 17.80
CA GLN A 48 2.16 -8.87 18.06
C GLN A 48 1.53 -7.90 17.06
N TYR A 49 2.33 -7.25 16.21
CA TYR A 49 1.87 -6.30 15.20
C TYR A 49 1.99 -6.83 13.77
N ILE A 50 2.36 -8.10 13.61
CA ILE A 50 2.43 -8.76 12.31
C ILE A 50 1.01 -9.13 11.87
N ASN A 51 0.55 -8.53 10.78
CA ASN A 51 -0.77 -8.82 10.23
C ASN A 51 -0.68 -9.70 8.97
N LYS A 52 -1.85 -10.12 8.45
CA LYS A 52 -1.97 -10.97 7.25
C LYS A 52 -1.23 -10.40 6.04
N ARG A 53 -1.20 -9.07 5.86
CA ARG A 53 -0.46 -8.40 4.78
C ARG A 53 1.05 -8.54 4.94
N ASP A 54 1.54 -8.48 6.17
CA ASP A 54 2.96 -8.69 6.47
C ASP A 54 3.36 -10.15 6.20
N LEU A 55 2.54 -11.13 6.59
CA LEU A 55 2.77 -12.54 6.27
C LEU A 55 2.86 -12.79 4.75
N LEU A 56 1.94 -12.22 3.95
CA LEU A 56 1.97 -12.35 2.49
C LEU A 56 3.27 -11.82 1.89
N LYS A 57 3.73 -10.65 2.35
CA LYS A 57 5.02 -10.07 1.94
C LYS A 57 6.22 -10.94 2.34
N MET A 58 6.18 -11.57 3.51
CA MET A 58 7.22 -12.53 3.91
C MET A 58 7.28 -13.71 2.93
N GLY A 59 6.12 -14.24 2.52
CA GLY A 59 6.04 -15.29 1.51
C GLY A 59 6.61 -14.87 0.15
N GLU A 60 6.27 -13.69 -0.34
CA GLU A 60 6.84 -13.12 -1.58
C GLU A 60 8.36 -13.00 -1.49
N THR A 61 8.87 -12.48 -0.38
CA THR A 61 10.31 -12.33 -0.14
C THR A 61 11.03 -13.69 -0.15
N LEU A 62 10.45 -14.70 0.51
CA LEU A 62 11.02 -16.06 0.54
C LEU A 62 11.00 -16.73 -0.84
N ARG A 63 9.94 -16.57 -1.62
CA ARG A 63 9.88 -17.09 -3.01
C ARG A 63 10.93 -16.40 -3.88
N GLY A 64 11.10 -15.10 -3.72
CA GLY A 64 12.15 -14.34 -4.40
C GLY A 64 13.56 -14.81 -4.05
N LYS A 65 13.82 -15.18 -2.78
CA LYS A 65 15.10 -15.79 -2.37
C LYS A 65 15.32 -17.16 -3.01
N LEU A 66 14.30 -18.03 -3.03
CA LEU A 66 14.39 -19.35 -3.64
C LEU A 66 14.66 -19.28 -5.15
N ALA A 67 13.97 -18.39 -5.87
CA ALA A 67 14.14 -18.21 -7.31
C ALA A 67 15.55 -17.77 -7.72
N ARG A 68 16.27 -17.08 -6.82
CA ARG A 68 17.66 -16.64 -7.02
C ARG A 68 18.69 -17.68 -6.57
N ASN A 69 18.28 -18.91 -6.27
CA ASN A 69 19.08 -19.97 -5.62
C ASN A 69 19.75 -19.53 -4.30
N ALA A 70 19.26 -18.45 -3.68
CA ALA A 70 19.78 -17.94 -2.42
C ALA A 70 19.08 -18.66 -1.25
N GLY A 71 19.78 -19.62 -0.63
CA GLY A 71 19.36 -20.22 0.64
C GLY A 71 18.77 -21.64 0.61
N GLY A 72 18.90 -22.35 -0.51
CA GLY A 72 18.71 -23.82 -0.60
C GLY A 72 17.54 -24.40 0.20
N GLY A 73 17.81 -25.42 1.02
CA GLY A 73 16.81 -26.11 1.84
C GLY A 73 16.24 -25.30 3.01
N GLU A 74 16.96 -24.28 3.49
CA GLU A 74 16.51 -23.43 4.59
C GLU A 74 15.35 -22.53 4.14
N VAL A 75 15.50 -21.84 3.00
CA VAL A 75 14.42 -21.02 2.43
C VAL A 75 13.21 -21.86 2.05
N TYR A 76 13.42 -23.09 1.55
CA TYR A 76 12.32 -24.03 1.31
C TYR A 76 11.57 -24.37 2.61
N THR A 77 12.30 -24.57 3.72
CA THR A 77 11.71 -24.76 5.05
C THR A 77 10.92 -23.54 5.51
N GLY A 78 11.44 -22.33 5.27
CA GLY A 78 10.74 -21.07 5.50
C GLY A 78 9.43 -20.97 4.70
N LEU A 79 9.43 -21.35 3.42
CA LEU A 79 8.22 -21.36 2.58
C LEU A 79 7.17 -22.36 3.07
N LYS A 80 7.59 -23.53 3.56
CA LYS A 80 6.67 -24.47 4.21
C LYS A 80 6.06 -23.87 5.48
N ALA A 81 6.88 -23.25 6.33
CA ALA A 81 6.42 -22.58 7.55
C ALA A 81 5.45 -21.45 7.22
N HIS A 82 5.72 -20.65 6.18
CA HIS A 82 4.84 -19.60 5.67
C HIS A 82 3.49 -20.18 5.22
N ALA A 83 3.53 -21.23 4.39
CA ALA A 83 2.33 -21.88 3.92
C ALA A 83 1.49 -22.47 5.07
N ALA A 84 2.13 -23.03 6.10
CA ALA A 84 1.45 -23.51 7.30
C ALA A 84 0.86 -22.35 8.13
N ALA A 85 1.61 -21.27 8.35
CA ALA A 85 1.14 -20.10 9.11
C ALA A 85 -0.10 -19.48 8.47
N ILE A 86 -0.12 -19.30 7.15
CA ILE A 86 -1.29 -18.79 6.43
C ILE A 86 -2.51 -19.70 6.61
N LYS A 87 -2.32 -21.02 6.51
CA LYS A 87 -3.42 -21.98 6.66
C LYS A 87 -3.99 -22.00 8.07
N VAL A 88 -3.13 -22.03 9.09
CA VAL A 88 -3.55 -22.04 10.49
C VAL A 88 -4.18 -20.72 10.89
N SER A 89 -3.64 -19.59 10.42
CA SER A 89 -4.25 -18.27 10.63
C SER A 89 -5.66 -18.21 10.06
N HIS A 90 -5.88 -18.79 8.88
CA HIS A 90 -7.23 -18.84 8.30
C HIS A 90 -8.15 -19.81 9.06
N ALA A 91 -7.65 -20.98 9.50
CA ALA A 91 -8.43 -21.88 10.34
C ALA A 91 -8.86 -21.23 11.67
N LEU A 92 -7.98 -20.43 12.29
CA LEU A 92 -8.30 -19.63 13.47
C LEU A 92 -9.41 -18.61 13.19
N GLU A 93 -9.30 -17.88 12.07
CA GLU A 93 -10.32 -16.94 11.62
C GLU A 93 -11.68 -17.64 11.48
N LEU A 94 -11.74 -18.78 10.78
CA LEU A 94 -12.97 -19.57 10.62
C LEU A 94 -13.54 -20.07 11.96
N LEU A 95 -12.69 -20.61 12.85
CA LEU A 95 -13.12 -21.09 14.17
C LEU A 95 -13.73 -19.95 15.01
N GLU A 96 -13.06 -18.80 15.03
CA GLU A 96 -13.43 -17.65 15.85
C GLU A 96 -14.67 -16.92 15.31
N THR A 97 -14.82 -16.83 13.98
CA THR A 97 -15.90 -16.03 13.37
C THR A 97 -17.09 -16.85 12.90
N GLN A 98 -16.93 -18.12 12.55
CA GLN A 98 -17.97 -18.97 11.95
C GLN A 98 -18.22 -20.27 12.70
N GLY A 99 -17.22 -20.75 13.44
CA GLY A 99 -17.33 -21.93 14.29
C GLY A 99 -16.62 -23.17 13.75
N PRO A 100 -16.75 -24.30 14.49
CA PRO A 100 -15.95 -25.50 14.26
C PRO A 100 -16.27 -26.20 12.92
N ARG A 101 -17.54 -26.19 12.48
CA ARG A 101 -17.94 -26.81 11.21
C ARG A 101 -17.21 -26.21 10.01
N ALA A 102 -17.10 -24.87 9.97
CA ALA A 102 -16.36 -24.15 8.93
C ALA A 102 -14.85 -24.49 8.96
N MET A 103 -14.26 -24.51 10.16
CA MET A 103 -12.87 -24.90 10.37
C MET A 103 -12.60 -26.35 9.92
N LEU A 104 -13.48 -27.29 10.26
CA LEU A 104 -13.36 -28.70 9.90
C LEU A 104 -13.45 -28.90 8.37
N SER A 105 -14.43 -28.28 7.72
CA SER A 105 -14.55 -28.31 6.25
C SER A 105 -13.29 -27.75 5.58
N TYR A 106 -12.73 -26.69 6.13
CA TYR A 106 -11.46 -26.14 5.65
C TYR A 106 -10.30 -27.13 5.79
N PHE A 107 -10.14 -27.77 6.95
CA PHE A 107 -9.08 -28.76 7.15
C PHE A 107 -9.24 -30.01 6.29
N GLU A 108 -10.47 -30.43 5.99
CA GLU A 108 -10.74 -31.51 5.04
C GLU A 108 -10.20 -31.15 3.64
N LYS A 109 -10.47 -29.93 3.15
CA LYS A 109 -9.93 -29.42 1.89
C LYS A 109 -8.41 -29.34 1.92
N VAL A 110 -7.81 -28.89 3.04
CA VAL A 110 -6.35 -28.85 3.21
C VAL A 110 -5.75 -30.26 3.16
N GLY A 111 -6.40 -31.25 3.78
CA GLY A 111 -5.96 -32.65 3.78
C GLY A 111 -5.95 -33.29 2.40
N LYS A 112 -6.85 -32.89 1.50
CA LYS A 112 -6.89 -33.34 0.10
C LYS A 112 -5.77 -32.74 -0.77
N GLN A 113 -5.07 -31.69 -0.31
CA GLN A 113 -4.00 -31.07 -1.09
C GLN A 113 -2.72 -31.92 -1.12
N LYS A 114 -2.13 -32.09 -2.30
CA LYS A 114 -0.89 -32.89 -2.49
C LYS A 114 0.38 -32.23 -1.93
N SER A 115 0.30 -30.96 -1.51
CA SER A 115 1.48 -30.18 -1.08
C SER A 115 2.14 -30.75 0.17
N LYS A 116 3.49 -30.76 0.20
CA LYS A 116 4.27 -31.24 1.36
C LYS A 116 3.96 -30.46 2.64
N ALA A 117 3.75 -29.15 2.52
CA ALA A 117 3.37 -28.29 3.64
C ALA A 117 1.98 -28.62 4.21
N SER A 118 1.00 -28.98 3.35
CA SER A 118 -0.33 -29.40 3.79
C SER A 118 -0.26 -30.74 4.53
N ARG A 119 0.45 -31.74 3.96
CA ARG A 119 0.65 -33.04 4.62
C ARG A 119 1.33 -32.92 5.98
N GLU A 120 2.40 -32.14 6.06
CA GLU A 120 3.12 -31.90 7.31
C GLU A 120 2.25 -31.18 8.36
N LEU A 121 1.44 -30.20 7.92
CA LEU A 121 0.51 -29.51 8.81
C LEU A 121 -0.56 -30.46 9.37
N MET A 122 -1.16 -31.30 8.51
CA MET A 122 -2.20 -32.26 8.93
C MET A 122 -1.66 -33.37 9.83
N SER A 123 -0.35 -33.62 9.83
CA SER A 123 0.30 -34.56 10.74
C SER A 123 0.73 -33.95 12.09
N ASP A 124 0.57 -32.64 12.29
CA ASP A 124 0.91 -31.99 13.56
C ASP A 124 -0.09 -32.43 14.64
N VAL A 125 0.41 -33.02 15.73
CA VAL A 125 -0.42 -33.55 16.84
C VAL A 125 -1.40 -32.52 17.39
N ARG A 126 -1.05 -31.22 17.37
CA ARG A 126 -1.94 -30.17 17.87
C ARG A 126 -3.07 -29.88 16.89
N ILE A 127 -2.80 -29.96 15.58
CA ILE A 127 -3.84 -29.85 14.55
C ILE A 127 -4.79 -31.04 14.63
N THR A 128 -4.28 -32.25 14.78
CA THR A 128 -5.10 -33.45 14.96
C THR A 128 -6.01 -33.32 16.18
N ARG A 129 -5.46 -32.95 17.35
CA ARG A 129 -6.24 -32.70 18.57
C ARG A 129 -7.27 -31.59 18.41
N ALA A 130 -6.93 -30.51 17.71
CA ALA A 130 -7.87 -29.43 17.42
C ALA A 130 -9.05 -29.93 16.57
N ILE A 131 -8.79 -30.76 15.56
CA ILE A 131 -9.82 -31.35 14.70
C ILE A 131 -10.70 -32.33 15.48
N GLU A 132 -10.11 -33.23 16.29
CA GLU A 132 -10.85 -34.18 17.13
C GLU A 132 -11.77 -33.44 18.09
N ARG A 133 -11.22 -32.46 18.83
CA ARG A 133 -11.98 -31.70 19.81
C ARG A 133 -13.06 -30.81 19.18
N ALA A 134 -12.83 -30.29 17.98
CA ALA A 134 -13.84 -29.55 17.24
C ALA A 134 -14.98 -30.44 16.71
N ARG A 135 -14.73 -31.73 16.47
CA ARG A 135 -15.79 -32.71 16.09
C ARG A 135 -16.66 -33.12 17.28
N GLU A 136 -16.12 -33.07 18.48
CA GLU A 136 -16.86 -33.31 19.73
C GLU A 136 -17.74 -32.13 20.13
N PHE A 137 -17.62 -30.98 19.46
CA PHE A 137 -18.47 -29.82 19.71
C PHE A 137 -19.83 -30.05 19.05
N ASP A 138 -20.81 -30.43 19.88
CA ASP A 138 -22.20 -30.68 19.48
C ASP A 138 -23.11 -29.46 19.74
N ASP A 139 -22.60 -28.45 20.45
CA ASP A 139 -23.36 -27.26 20.79
C ASP A 139 -23.59 -26.35 19.57
N GLU A 140 -24.66 -25.57 19.63
CA GLU A 140 -24.92 -24.54 18.63
C GLU A 140 -23.91 -23.40 18.76
N HIS A 141 -23.29 -23.01 17.64
CA HIS A 141 -22.38 -21.85 17.64
C HIS A 141 -23.16 -20.58 18.05
N PRO A 142 -22.67 -19.74 19.00
CA PRO A 142 -23.44 -18.64 19.57
C PRO A 142 -24.02 -17.65 18.55
N LYS A 143 -23.31 -17.41 17.44
CA LYS A 143 -23.81 -16.56 16.36
C LYS A 143 -25.01 -17.14 15.62
N ILE A 144 -25.08 -18.47 15.45
CA ILE A 144 -26.22 -19.14 14.84
C ILE A 144 -27.43 -18.99 15.77
N GLY A 145 -27.27 -19.29 17.07
CA GLY A 145 -28.36 -19.10 18.04
C GLY A 145 -28.85 -17.65 18.13
N ALA A 146 -27.92 -16.68 18.12
CA ALA A 146 -28.26 -15.26 18.06
C ALA A 146 -29.02 -14.91 16.77
N LEU A 147 -28.55 -15.41 15.61
CA LEU A 147 -29.23 -15.21 14.32
C LEU A 147 -30.65 -15.79 14.34
N LYS A 148 -30.83 -17.03 14.80
CA LYS A 148 -32.14 -17.68 14.93
C LYS A 148 -33.07 -16.86 15.82
N LYS A 149 -32.59 -16.38 16.96
CA LYS A 149 -33.37 -15.53 17.90
C LYS A 149 -33.75 -14.17 17.30
N ILE A 150 -32.92 -13.61 16.42
CA ILE A 150 -33.23 -12.35 15.73
C ILE A 150 -34.30 -12.62 14.66
N LEU A 151 -34.11 -13.66 13.84
CA LEU A 151 -35.00 -14.00 12.74
C LEU A 151 -36.35 -14.56 13.19
N SER A 152 -36.44 -15.20 14.35
CA SER A 152 -37.72 -15.67 14.91
C SER A 152 -38.68 -14.55 15.30
N ARG A 153 -38.20 -13.30 15.33
CA ARG A 153 -39.01 -12.10 15.56
C ARG A 153 -39.47 -11.44 14.27
N LEU A 154 -39.19 -12.02 13.11
CA LEU A 154 -39.73 -11.54 11.84
C LEU A 154 -41.23 -11.77 11.81
N GLU A 155 -41.99 -10.70 11.60
CA GLU A 155 -43.43 -10.77 11.40
C GLU A 155 -43.76 -11.30 10.00
N HIS A 156 -45.00 -11.76 9.82
CA HIS A 156 -45.45 -12.27 8.54
C HIS A 156 -45.32 -11.20 7.43
N GLY A 157 -44.66 -11.56 6.32
CA GLY A 157 -44.40 -10.66 5.20
C GLY A 157 -43.13 -9.82 5.32
N GLN A 158 -42.48 -9.77 6.48
CA GLN A 158 -41.18 -9.11 6.63
C GLN A 158 -40.07 -9.91 5.96
N LYS A 159 -39.08 -9.19 5.42
CA LYS A 159 -37.93 -9.76 4.70
C LYS A 159 -36.62 -9.36 5.35
N ALA A 160 -35.67 -10.28 5.34
CA ALA A 160 -34.34 -10.07 5.89
C ALA A 160 -33.22 -10.44 4.90
N ILE A 161 -32.07 -9.78 5.06
CA ILE A 161 -30.82 -10.17 4.41
C ILE A 161 -29.80 -10.51 5.49
N VAL A 162 -29.14 -11.66 5.36
CA VAL A 162 -28.03 -12.06 6.21
C VAL A 162 -26.75 -12.02 5.40
N PHE A 163 -25.81 -11.15 5.77
CA PHE A 163 -24.49 -11.05 5.15
C PHE A 163 -23.45 -11.87 5.89
N THR A 164 -22.59 -12.57 5.16
CA THR A 164 -21.40 -13.29 5.68
C THR A 164 -20.23 -13.12 4.71
N GLN A 165 -18.98 -13.29 5.13
CA GLN A 165 -17.83 -13.12 4.23
C GLN A 165 -17.59 -14.33 3.31
N PHE A 166 -18.07 -15.52 3.68
CA PHE A 166 -17.69 -16.77 3.01
C PHE A 166 -18.92 -17.54 2.52
N ARG A 167 -18.76 -18.19 1.36
CA ARG A 167 -19.85 -18.86 0.66
C ARG A 167 -20.26 -20.15 1.35
N GLU A 168 -19.30 -20.86 1.91
CA GLU A 168 -19.54 -22.04 2.74
C GLU A 168 -20.36 -21.68 3.99
N THR A 169 -20.09 -20.54 4.62
CA THR A 169 -20.90 -20.05 5.75
C THR A 169 -22.31 -19.71 5.31
N ALA A 170 -22.48 -19.11 4.13
CA ALA A 170 -23.81 -18.81 3.60
C ALA A 170 -24.65 -20.09 3.42
N GLN A 171 -24.03 -21.16 2.91
CA GLN A 171 -24.66 -22.47 2.82
C GLN A 171 -25.02 -23.04 4.20
N GLN A 172 -24.07 -23.01 5.14
CA GLN A 172 -24.31 -23.49 6.51
C GLN A 172 -25.45 -22.73 7.17
N ILE A 173 -25.49 -21.40 7.06
CA ILE A 173 -26.58 -20.58 7.61
C ILE A 173 -27.93 -21.01 7.00
N VAL A 174 -28.01 -21.23 5.69
CA VAL A 174 -29.27 -21.69 5.06
C VAL A 174 -29.72 -23.04 5.60
N GLU A 175 -28.79 -23.97 5.81
CA GLU A 175 -29.08 -25.29 6.40
C GLU A 175 -29.55 -25.17 7.86
N GLU A 176 -28.86 -24.37 8.67
CA GLU A 176 -29.19 -24.14 10.08
C GLU A 176 -30.53 -23.43 10.28
N LEU A 177 -30.89 -22.53 9.35
CA LEU A 177 -32.20 -21.86 9.34
C LEU A 177 -33.30 -22.72 8.72
N GLY A 178 -32.94 -23.81 8.05
CA GLY A 178 -33.89 -24.74 7.45
C GLY A 178 -34.78 -25.39 8.51
N GLY A 179 -36.09 -25.30 8.32
CA GLY A 179 -37.08 -25.88 9.27
C GLY A 179 -37.47 -24.95 10.42
N MET A 180 -36.92 -23.73 10.50
CA MET A 180 -37.46 -22.71 11.39
C MET A 180 -38.84 -22.25 10.91
N GLU A 181 -39.80 -22.21 11.84
CA GLU A 181 -41.15 -21.72 11.55
C GLU A 181 -41.10 -20.25 11.12
N GLY A 182 -41.79 -19.92 10.02
CA GLY A 182 -41.85 -18.57 9.47
C GLY A 182 -40.56 -18.08 8.77
N VAL A 183 -39.53 -18.92 8.64
CA VAL A 183 -38.27 -18.56 7.96
C VAL A 183 -38.03 -19.47 6.77
N VAL A 184 -37.92 -18.87 5.59
CA VAL A 184 -37.66 -19.53 4.31
C VAL A 184 -36.38 -18.94 3.72
N PRO A 185 -35.21 -19.52 4.05
CA PRO A 185 -33.92 -18.99 3.65
C PRO A 185 -33.53 -19.41 2.23
N VAL A 186 -32.82 -18.53 1.52
CA VAL A 186 -32.20 -18.85 0.23
C VAL A 186 -30.79 -18.30 0.15
N ARG A 187 -29.89 -19.10 -0.43
CA ARG A 187 -28.50 -18.73 -0.63
C ARG A 187 -28.33 -17.81 -1.84
N PHE A 188 -27.51 -16.77 -1.70
CA PHE A 188 -27.21 -15.79 -2.75
C PHE A 188 -25.72 -15.45 -2.83
N VAL A 189 -25.01 -15.97 -3.83
CA VAL A 189 -23.56 -15.77 -3.99
C VAL A 189 -23.22 -15.26 -5.39
N GLY A 190 -22.03 -14.69 -5.56
CA GLY A 190 -21.55 -14.18 -6.85
C GLY A 190 -21.33 -15.26 -7.91
N GLN A 191 -21.01 -14.83 -9.14
CA GLN A 191 -20.96 -15.68 -10.33
C GLN A 191 -19.76 -16.63 -10.43
N ALA A 192 -18.62 -16.26 -9.85
CA ALA A 192 -17.39 -17.04 -10.01
C ALA A 192 -17.56 -18.45 -9.42
N SER A 193 -17.31 -19.50 -10.19
CA SER A 193 -17.27 -20.88 -9.69
C SER A 193 -15.85 -21.27 -9.27
N LYS A 194 -15.73 -22.06 -8.20
CA LYS A 194 -14.49 -22.74 -7.78
C LYS A 194 -14.73 -24.25 -7.78
N GLU A 195 -13.66 -25.05 -7.86
CA GLU A 195 -13.70 -26.52 -8.01
C GLU A 195 -14.64 -27.27 -7.03
N ALA A 196 -14.99 -26.68 -5.88
CA ALA A 196 -15.86 -27.28 -4.87
C ALA A 196 -17.02 -26.35 -4.43
N ASP A 197 -17.25 -25.24 -5.14
CA ASP A 197 -18.28 -24.26 -4.80
C ASP A 197 -18.74 -23.50 -6.06
N GLU A 198 -19.90 -23.87 -6.58
CA GLU A 198 -20.47 -23.24 -7.77
C GLU A 198 -21.05 -21.86 -7.44
N GLY A 199 -20.67 -20.86 -8.23
CA GLY A 199 -21.31 -19.55 -8.20
C GLY A 199 -22.71 -19.60 -8.81
N LEU A 200 -23.54 -18.61 -8.52
CA LEU A 200 -24.84 -18.48 -9.17
C LEU A 200 -24.67 -17.78 -10.53
N SER A 201 -25.16 -18.38 -11.60
CA SER A 201 -25.23 -17.70 -12.90
C SER A 201 -26.11 -16.44 -12.81
N GLN A 202 -25.89 -15.45 -13.68
CA GLN A 202 -26.72 -14.22 -13.70
C GLN A 202 -28.21 -14.51 -13.80
N LYS A 203 -28.57 -15.50 -14.64
CA LYS A 203 -29.95 -15.94 -14.79
C LYS A 203 -30.51 -16.45 -13.45
N ARG A 204 -29.75 -17.30 -12.75
CA ARG A 204 -30.16 -17.85 -11.45
C ARG A 204 -30.19 -16.80 -10.36
N GLN A 205 -29.24 -15.87 -10.34
CA GLN A 205 -29.25 -14.72 -9.42
C GLN A 205 -30.53 -13.89 -9.61
N LYS A 206 -30.92 -13.61 -10.86
CA LYS A 206 -32.17 -12.92 -11.17
C LYS A 206 -33.39 -13.69 -10.69
N GLU A 207 -33.47 -14.99 -10.99
CA GLU A 207 -34.57 -15.87 -10.53
C GLU A 207 -34.72 -15.86 -9.00
N VAL A 208 -33.60 -15.96 -8.27
CA VAL A 208 -33.62 -15.92 -6.79
C VAL A 208 -34.08 -14.56 -6.27
N LEU A 209 -33.62 -13.46 -6.88
CA LEU A 209 -34.06 -12.12 -6.51
C LEU A 209 -35.55 -11.88 -6.82
N ASP A 210 -36.04 -12.37 -7.95
CA ASP A 210 -37.46 -12.27 -8.33
C ASP A 210 -38.33 -13.09 -7.35
N ALA A 211 -37.95 -14.32 -7.04
CA ALA A 211 -38.63 -15.14 -6.03
C ALA A 211 -38.59 -14.50 -4.62
N PHE A 212 -37.49 -13.85 -4.26
CA PHE A 212 -37.39 -13.08 -3.02
C PHE A 212 -38.27 -11.82 -3.03
N ARG A 213 -38.42 -11.13 -4.17
CA ARG A 213 -39.37 -10.01 -4.32
C ARG A 213 -40.82 -10.46 -4.20
N GLU A 214 -41.16 -11.61 -4.76
CA GLU A 214 -42.51 -12.21 -4.72
C GLU A 214 -42.87 -12.77 -3.35
N GLY A 215 -41.88 -13.02 -2.48
CA GLY A 215 -42.10 -13.51 -1.11
C GLY A 215 -42.00 -15.03 -0.98
N SER A 216 -41.60 -15.74 -2.04
CA SER A 216 -41.27 -17.17 -1.99
C SER A 216 -40.13 -17.48 -1.02
N TYR A 217 -39.25 -16.50 -0.81
CA TYR A 217 -38.23 -16.50 0.24
C TYR A 217 -38.35 -15.21 1.03
N ASN A 218 -38.17 -15.28 2.35
CA ASN A 218 -38.15 -14.11 3.21
C ASN A 218 -36.79 -13.85 3.88
N VAL A 219 -35.82 -14.78 3.76
CA VAL A 219 -34.44 -14.56 4.21
C VAL A 219 -33.45 -14.83 3.09
N LEU A 220 -32.68 -13.80 2.71
CA LEU A 220 -31.63 -13.90 1.70
C LEU A 220 -30.25 -13.97 2.38
N VAL A 221 -29.52 -15.07 2.23
CA VAL A 221 -28.19 -15.25 2.83
C VAL A 221 -27.11 -14.99 1.78
N ALA A 222 -26.36 -13.89 1.92
CA ALA A 222 -25.47 -13.37 0.88
C ALA A 222 -24.01 -13.16 1.33
N THR A 223 -23.06 -13.26 0.38
CA THR A 223 -21.62 -13.02 0.67
C THR A 223 -21.15 -11.59 0.43
N SER A 224 -21.67 -10.99 -0.64
CA SER A 224 -21.65 -9.55 -0.88
C SER A 224 -22.68 -9.28 -1.96
N VAL A 225 -23.26 -8.09 -1.96
CA VAL A 225 -24.21 -7.70 -3.00
C VAL A 225 -23.83 -6.36 -3.64
N ALA A 226 -22.90 -5.61 -3.03
CA ALA A 226 -22.46 -4.30 -3.51
C ALA A 226 -21.50 -4.33 -4.72
N GLU A 227 -20.74 -5.42 -4.94
CA GLU A 227 -19.78 -5.47 -6.06
C GLU A 227 -20.45 -5.61 -7.45
N GLU A 228 -21.63 -6.23 -7.54
CA GLU A 228 -22.23 -6.60 -8.83
C GLU A 228 -23.29 -5.59 -9.34
N GLY A 229 -23.51 -4.47 -8.64
CA GLY A 229 -24.47 -3.44 -9.06
C GLY A 229 -25.94 -3.90 -9.04
N LEU A 230 -26.23 -4.97 -8.31
CA LEU A 230 -27.56 -5.57 -8.23
C LEU A 230 -28.52 -4.72 -7.39
N ASP A 231 -29.74 -4.52 -7.91
CA ASP A 231 -30.83 -3.82 -7.24
C ASP A 231 -31.47 -4.73 -6.19
N ILE A 232 -31.00 -4.58 -4.95
CA ILE A 232 -31.45 -5.37 -3.80
C ILE A 232 -32.85 -4.92 -3.42
N PRO A 233 -33.82 -5.83 -3.29
CA PRO A 233 -35.15 -5.49 -2.81
C PRO A 233 -35.13 -4.83 -1.43
N ASN A 234 -36.14 -4.00 -1.14
CA ASN A 234 -36.30 -3.45 0.20
C ASN A 234 -36.49 -4.57 1.22
N VAL A 235 -35.82 -4.44 2.36
CA VAL A 235 -35.89 -5.40 3.47
C VAL A 235 -36.04 -4.68 4.80
N ASP A 236 -36.70 -5.34 5.73
CA ASP A 236 -37.05 -4.85 7.07
C ASP A 236 -35.91 -5.10 8.08
N LEU A 237 -35.04 -6.06 7.77
CA LEU A 237 -33.93 -6.43 8.62
C LEU A 237 -32.67 -6.74 7.79
N VAL A 238 -31.54 -6.20 8.20
CA VAL A 238 -30.23 -6.62 7.69
C VAL A 238 -29.39 -7.14 8.85
N VAL A 239 -28.93 -8.38 8.76
CA VAL A 239 -28.05 -8.98 9.77
C VAL A 239 -26.68 -9.23 9.16
N PHE A 240 -25.63 -8.70 9.77
CA PHE A 240 -24.25 -9.04 9.44
C PHE A 240 -23.78 -10.14 10.39
N PHE A 241 -23.55 -11.34 9.86
CA PHE A 241 -23.06 -12.50 10.63
C PHE A 241 -21.62 -12.29 11.13
N GLU A 242 -20.85 -11.49 10.40
CA GLU A 242 -19.51 -11.01 10.75
C GLU A 242 -19.46 -9.50 10.45
N PRO A 243 -18.62 -8.70 11.14
CA PRO A 243 -18.48 -7.29 10.80
C PRO A 243 -17.85 -7.13 9.42
N ILE A 244 -18.61 -6.65 8.43
CA ILE A 244 -18.13 -6.37 7.07
C ILE A 244 -18.14 -4.85 6.86
N PRO A 245 -17.03 -4.12 7.12
CA PRO A 245 -17.06 -2.66 7.16
C PRO A 245 -17.40 -1.99 5.83
N SER A 246 -17.17 -2.65 4.69
CA SER A 246 -17.57 -2.14 3.37
C SER A 246 -19.08 -2.17 3.21
N GLU A 247 -19.70 -3.33 3.43
CA GLU A 247 -21.14 -3.54 3.24
C GLU A 247 -21.97 -2.75 4.24
N ILE A 248 -21.57 -2.71 5.52
CA ILE A 248 -22.23 -1.88 6.55
C ILE A 248 -22.30 -0.42 6.08
N ARG A 249 -21.18 0.12 5.55
CA ARG A 249 -21.14 1.49 5.03
C ARG A 249 -21.96 1.67 3.76
N THR A 250 -22.02 0.68 2.89
CA THR A 250 -22.87 0.73 1.69
C THR A 250 -24.35 0.81 2.07
N ILE A 251 -24.79 -0.01 3.03
CA ILE A 251 -26.16 0.01 3.55
C ILE A 251 -26.47 1.36 4.20
N GLN A 252 -25.60 1.85 5.10
CA GLN A 252 -25.75 3.17 5.71
C GLN A 252 -25.81 4.30 4.67
N ARG A 253 -24.98 4.28 3.62
CA ARG A 253 -25.00 5.29 2.54
C ARG A 253 -26.29 5.26 1.73
N ARG A 254 -26.81 4.07 1.42
CA ARG A 254 -28.09 3.91 0.70
C ARG A 254 -29.26 4.45 1.53
N GLY A 255 -29.23 4.28 2.85
CA GLY A 255 -30.20 4.90 3.78
C GLY A 255 -30.13 6.44 3.83
N ARG A 256 -28.99 7.05 3.46
CA ARG A 256 -28.78 8.52 3.47
C ARG A 256 -29.23 9.23 2.19
N THR A 257 -29.31 8.52 1.07
CA THR A 257 -30.06 9.00 -0.10
C THR A 257 -31.53 8.72 0.17
N GLY A 258 -32.41 9.73 0.16
CA GLY A 258 -33.84 9.64 0.54
C GLY A 258 -34.74 8.71 -0.30
N ARG A 259 -34.24 7.53 -0.69
CA ARG A 259 -34.95 6.42 -1.30
C ARG A 259 -34.94 5.27 -0.30
N ARG A 260 -36.05 5.19 0.45
CA ARG A 260 -36.59 4.02 1.16
C ARG A 260 -35.70 3.48 2.30
N SER A 261 -36.21 3.59 3.53
CA SER A 261 -35.57 3.15 4.76
C SER A 261 -35.21 1.66 4.68
N THR A 262 -33.93 1.32 4.74
CA THR A 262 -33.53 0.00 5.20
C THR A 262 -33.99 -0.13 6.64
N GLY A 263 -34.76 -1.18 6.95
CA GLY A 263 -35.18 -1.45 8.32
C GLY A 263 -33.98 -1.78 9.23
N ARG A 264 -34.27 -2.23 10.46
CA ARG A 264 -33.30 -2.47 11.54
C ARG A 264 -32.02 -3.17 11.04
N VAL A 265 -30.85 -2.66 11.39
CA VAL A 265 -29.56 -3.29 11.04
C VAL A 265 -28.93 -3.87 12.28
N VAL A 266 -28.57 -5.15 12.24
CA VAL A 266 -27.91 -5.86 13.34
C VAL A 266 -26.55 -6.38 12.88
N VAL A 267 -25.52 -6.24 13.69
CA VAL A 267 -24.19 -6.80 13.43
C VAL A 267 -23.77 -7.69 14.58
N LEU A 268 -23.52 -8.97 14.27
CA LEU A 268 -23.00 -9.94 15.22
C LEU A 268 -21.48 -9.81 15.32
N THR A 269 -20.95 -9.80 16.54
CA THR A 269 -19.51 -9.74 16.79
C THR A 269 -19.11 -10.72 17.88
N MET A 270 -18.08 -11.52 17.66
CA MET A 270 -17.47 -12.34 18.71
C MET A 270 -16.39 -11.55 19.47
N LYS A 271 -16.49 -11.45 20.79
CA LYS A 271 -15.51 -10.77 21.65
C LYS A 271 -14.16 -11.50 21.64
N ASP A 272 -13.07 -10.76 21.80
CA ASP A 272 -11.70 -11.31 21.82
C ASP A 272 -11.31 -12.08 20.55
N THR A 273 -11.90 -11.70 19.41
CA THR A 273 -11.61 -12.28 18.08
C THR A 273 -11.34 -11.20 17.03
N MET A 274 -11.05 -11.64 15.81
CA MET A 274 -10.96 -10.77 14.63
C MET A 274 -12.20 -9.90 14.40
N ASP A 275 -13.40 -10.35 14.79
CA ASP A 275 -14.63 -9.54 14.67
C ASP A 275 -14.52 -8.23 15.45
N GLU A 276 -14.04 -8.30 16.69
CA GLU A 276 -13.90 -7.11 17.54
C GLU A 276 -12.86 -6.14 16.97
N ALA A 277 -11.80 -6.65 16.34
CA ALA A 277 -10.84 -5.82 15.62
C ALA A 277 -11.52 -5.09 14.43
N TYR A 278 -12.33 -5.79 13.64
CA TYR A 278 -13.08 -5.18 12.54
C TYR A 278 -14.15 -4.19 13.01
N PHE A 279 -14.86 -4.51 14.10
CA PHE A 279 -15.80 -3.60 14.78
C PHE A 279 -15.10 -2.30 15.18
N ASN A 280 -13.97 -2.39 15.88
CA ASN A 280 -13.20 -1.22 16.31
C ASN A 280 -12.72 -0.37 15.13
N VAL A 281 -12.32 -1.00 14.02
CA VAL A 281 -11.94 -0.28 12.78
C VAL A 281 -13.15 0.41 12.14
N ALA A 282 -14.31 -0.25 12.10
CA ALA A 282 -15.55 0.32 11.58
C ALA A 282 -15.99 1.54 12.40
N MET A 283 -16.09 1.39 13.73
CA MET A 283 -16.47 2.46 14.66
C MET A 283 -15.51 3.66 14.61
N LYS A 284 -14.19 3.41 14.53
CA LYS A 284 -13.20 4.50 14.38
C LYS A 284 -13.37 5.27 13.07
N LYS A 285 -13.70 4.59 11.96
CA LYS A 285 -13.96 5.24 10.68
C LYS A 285 -15.27 6.02 10.67
N GLU A 286 -16.31 5.48 11.31
CA GLU A 286 -17.61 6.14 11.46
C GLU A 286 -17.54 7.38 12.35
N SER A 287 -16.87 7.30 13.50
CA SER A 287 -16.65 8.45 14.38
C SER A 287 -15.87 9.57 13.67
N LYS A 288 -14.86 9.22 12.87
CA LYS A 288 -14.14 10.19 12.02
C LYS A 288 -15.07 10.84 10.99
N MET A 289 -15.96 10.07 10.36
CA MET A 289 -16.93 10.58 9.40
C MET A 289 -17.96 11.51 10.06
N HIS A 290 -18.51 11.14 11.21
CA HIS A 290 -19.44 11.98 11.96
C HIS A 290 -18.79 13.29 12.38
N LYS A 291 -17.59 13.24 12.97
CA LYS A 291 -16.82 14.45 13.32
C LYS A 291 -16.61 15.38 12.13
N ALA A 292 -16.29 14.83 10.95
CA ALA A 292 -16.13 15.62 9.73
C ALA A 292 -17.47 16.25 9.26
N LEU A 293 -18.60 15.55 9.42
CA LEU A 293 -19.93 16.06 9.06
C LEU A 293 -20.45 17.13 10.02
N THR A 294 -20.26 16.96 11.33
CA THR A 294 -20.67 17.97 12.33
C THR A 294 -19.89 19.27 12.15
N GLN A 295 -18.61 19.18 11.77
CA GLN A 295 -17.77 20.34 11.44
C GLN A 295 -18.17 21.06 10.14
N LEU A 296 -18.93 20.42 9.26
CA LEU A 296 -19.47 21.02 8.03
C LEU A 296 -20.89 21.59 8.21
N GLY A 297 -21.64 21.14 9.23
CA GLY A 297 -23.03 21.53 9.47
C GLY A 297 -23.21 22.77 10.36
N ASP A 298 -22.32 22.99 11.32
CA ASP A 298 -22.32 24.21 12.12
C ASP A 298 -21.54 25.30 11.40
N GLY A 299 -22.24 26.21 10.72
CA GLY A 299 -21.68 27.44 10.13
C GLY A 299 -21.13 28.45 11.17
N ARG A 300 -20.60 27.96 12.30
CA ARG A 300 -19.97 28.75 13.36
C ARG A 300 -18.47 28.46 13.35
N THR A 301 -17.71 29.52 13.12
CA THR A 301 -16.27 29.62 13.35
C THR A 301 -15.93 29.14 14.75
N VAL A 302 -15.17 28.05 14.85
CA VAL A 302 -14.69 27.51 16.13
C VAL A 302 -13.53 28.38 16.63
N PRO A 303 -13.54 28.87 17.88
CA PRO A 303 -12.42 29.61 18.46
C PRO A 303 -11.27 28.64 18.74
N ALA A 304 -10.06 29.09 18.40
CA ALA A 304 -8.82 28.32 18.53
C ALA A 304 -8.54 27.99 20.01
N ARG A 305 -8.41 26.69 20.30
CA ARG A 305 -7.71 26.21 21.50
C ARG A 305 -6.50 25.40 21.05
N GLU A 306 -5.35 25.79 21.58
CA GLU A 306 -4.00 25.38 21.20
C GLU A 306 -3.71 23.92 21.55
N GLU A 307 -3.84 23.01 20.58
CA GLU A 307 -3.07 21.75 20.58
C GLU A 307 -2.56 21.45 19.16
N ARG A 308 -1.28 21.80 18.96
CA ARG A 308 -0.32 21.42 17.90
C ARG A 308 -0.94 20.74 16.67
N SER A 309 -1.42 21.60 15.77
CA SER A 309 -2.03 21.31 14.49
C SER A 309 -1.11 20.51 13.55
N GLN A 310 -1.51 19.27 13.29
CA GLN A 310 -1.18 18.53 12.07
C GLN A 310 -1.87 19.26 10.91
N GLN A 311 -1.13 20.10 10.18
CA GLN A 311 -1.64 20.88 9.07
C GLN A 311 -2.10 19.97 7.91
N GLN A 312 -3.41 19.71 7.92
CA GLN A 312 -4.37 19.67 6.80
C GLN A 312 -3.96 18.92 5.52
N LEU A 313 -4.51 17.69 5.41
CA LEU A 313 -4.74 16.94 4.17
C LEU A 313 -5.75 17.67 3.24
N ASP A 314 -6.57 18.57 3.79
CA ASP A 314 -7.62 19.28 3.05
C ASP A 314 -7.09 20.35 2.09
N THR A 315 -5.84 20.81 2.25
CA THR A 315 -5.25 21.71 1.25
C THR A 315 -4.76 20.97 -0.02
N TYR A 316 -4.73 19.63 -0.01
CA TYR A 316 -4.30 18.84 -1.17
C TYR A 316 -5.41 18.59 -2.19
N LEU A 317 -6.68 18.83 -1.86
CA LEU A 317 -7.83 18.50 -2.71
C LEU A 317 -8.48 19.71 -3.39
N ALA A 318 -8.02 20.93 -3.10
CA ALA A 318 -8.44 22.11 -3.85
C ALA A 318 -7.86 22.05 -5.27
N THR A 319 -8.72 22.00 -6.28
CA THR A 319 -8.38 22.22 -7.69
C THR A 319 -7.97 23.68 -7.89
N GLY A 320 -6.71 23.97 -7.59
CA GLY A 320 -6.04 25.17 -8.09
C GLY A 320 -5.58 24.95 -9.53
N ASP A 321 -5.43 26.04 -10.27
CA ASP A 321 -4.76 26.08 -11.58
C ASP A 321 -3.26 25.81 -11.41
N TYR A 322 -2.92 24.57 -11.05
CA TYR A 322 -1.55 24.14 -10.85
C TYR A 322 -0.94 23.76 -12.20
N GLU A 323 0.10 24.47 -12.61
CA GLU A 323 0.79 24.26 -13.88
C GLU A 323 1.99 23.32 -13.71
N LEU A 324 2.19 22.42 -14.65
CA LEU A 324 3.38 21.58 -14.78
C LEU A 324 3.94 21.71 -16.19
N VAL A 325 5.24 21.99 -16.30
CA VAL A 325 5.92 22.01 -17.60
C VAL A 325 6.49 20.62 -17.86
N CYS A 326 6.18 20.04 -19.01
CA CYS A 326 6.59 18.69 -19.38
C CYS A 326 7.42 18.71 -20.66
N ASP A 327 8.46 17.89 -20.73
CA ASP A 327 9.21 17.68 -21.96
C ASP A 327 8.34 17.02 -23.05
N THR A 328 8.53 17.45 -24.30
CA THR A 328 7.85 16.89 -25.48
C THR A 328 8.07 15.39 -25.71
N ARG A 329 9.14 14.80 -25.15
CA ARG A 329 9.55 13.40 -25.33
C ARG A 329 8.92 12.47 -24.29
N GLU A 330 8.14 13.01 -23.35
CA GLU A 330 7.52 12.22 -22.29
C GLU A 330 6.39 11.30 -22.75
N ASN A 331 6.13 10.26 -21.96
CA ASN A 331 5.15 9.22 -22.29
C ASN A 331 3.73 9.82 -22.41
N PRO A 332 3.05 9.71 -23.57
CA PRO A 332 1.68 10.20 -23.76
C PRO A 332 0.66 9.65 -22.76
N ALA A 333 0.84 8.41 -22.28
CA ALA A 333 -0.04 7.80 -21.29
C ALA A 333 0.06 8.50 -19.92
N LEU A 334 1.28 8.89 -19.53
CA LEU A 334 1.53 9.62 -18.29
C LEU A 334 1.03 11.06 -18.37
N LEU A 335 1.26 11.74 -19.50
CA LEU A 335 0.71 13.09 -19.75
C LEU A 335 -0.82 13.09 -19.68
N LYS A 336 -1.49 12.05 -20.21
CA LYS A 336 -2.94 11.90 -20.09
C LYS A 336 -3.39 11.80 -18.63
N LEU A 337 -2.69 11.03 -17.80
CA LEU A 337 -3.00 10.92 -16.36
C LEU A 337 -2.82 12.26 -15.65
N LEU A 338 -1.76 12.99 -15.96
CA LEU A 338 -1.44 14.29 -15.36
C LEU A 338 -2.44 15.39 -15.78
N SER A 339 -2.86 15.40 -17.06
CA SER A 339 -3.80 16.39 -17.61
C SER A 339 -5.18 16.37 -16.95
N SER A 340 -5.55 15.25 -16.31
CA SER A 340 -6.80 15.15 -15.56
C SER A 340 -6.77 15.86 -14.20
N ARG A 341 -5.59 16.33 -13.76
CA ARG A 341 -5.36 16.85 -12.40
C ARG A 341 -4.54 18.15 -12.33
N LEU A 342 -3.86 18.51 -13.42
CA LEU A 342 -2.97 19.67 -13.55
C LEU A 342 -3.13 20.30 -14.94
N THR A 343 -2.83 21.59 -15.06
CA THR A 343 -2.66 22.26 -16.34
C THR A 343 -1.27 21.94 -16.88
N LEU A 344 -1.19 21.29 -18.05
CA LEU A 344 0.09 20.89 -18.62
C LEU A 344 0.57 21.87 -19.69
N LYS A 345 1.85 22.21 -19.62
CA LYS A 345 2.54 22.96 -20.65
C LYS A 345 3.64 22.11 -21.25
N ILE A 346 3.40 21.63 -22.47
CA ILE A 346 4.33 20.75 -23.17
C ILE A 346 5.29 21.60 -24.00
N VAL A 347 6.59 21.52 -23.71
CA VAL A 347 7.66 22.24 -24.41
C VAL A 347 8.89 21.35 -24.51
N GLN A 348 9.81 21.65 -25.42
CA GLN A 348 11.09 20.96 -25.43
C GLN A 348 11.98 21.53 -24.32
N LEU A 349 12.45 20.66 -23.43
CA LEU A 349 13.32 20.97 -22.31
C LEU A 349 14.73 20.47 -22.61
N ASP A 350 15.72 21.28 -22.22
CA ASP A 350 17.13 20.90 -22.33
C ASP A 350 17.60 20.06 -21.12
N VAL A 351 16.95 20.27 -19.97
CA VAL A 351 17.31 19.66 -18.68
C VAL A 351 16.03 19.34 -17.89
N ALA A 352 15.92 18.09 -17.44
CA ALA A 352 14.77 17.48 -16.78
C ALA A 352 13.61 17.11 -17.71
N ASP A 353 12.79 16.16 -17.27
CA ASP A 353 11.58 15.72 -17.97
C ASP A 353 10.35 16.52 -17.52
N TYR A 354 10.36 17.01 -16.27
CA TYR A 354 9.30 17.83 -15.71
C TYR A 354 9.88 18.99 -14.90
N ILE A 355 9.27 20.17 -15.03
CA ILE A 355 9.58 21.34 -14.21
C ILE A 355 8.36 21.68 -13.38
N VAL A 356 8.52 21.57 -12.06
CA VAL A 356 7.49 21.84 -11.07
C VAL A 356 7.48 23.33 -10.70
N SER A 357 8.66 23.92 -10.55
CA SER A 357 8.86 25.36 -10.28
C SER A 357 10.25 25.78 -10.77
N ASP A 358 10.62 27.05 -10.60
CA ASP A 358 11.95 27.57 -10.94
C ASP A 358 13.09 26.88 -10.18
N ARG A 359 12.77 26.30 -9.03
CA ARG A 359 13.73 25.62 -8.15
C ARG A 359 13.61 24.10 -8.15
N ILE A 360 12.49 23.52 -8.61
CA ILE A 360 12.26 22.06 -8.63
C ILE A 360 12.20 21.52 -10.07
N GLY A 361 13.20 20.72 -10.43
CA GLY A 361 13.24 19.94 -11.67
C GLY A 361 13.24 18.44 -11.39
N VAL A 362 12.48 17.68 -12.18
CA VAL A 362 12.31 16.23 -12.02
C VAL A 362 12.77 15.49 -13.27
N GLU A 363 13.72 14.58 -13.10
CA GLU A 363 14.10 13.58 -14.10
C GLU A 363 13.38 12.26 -13.77
N ARG A 364 12.60 11.74 -14.71
CA ARG A 364 11.94 10.44 -14.59
C ARG A 364 12.78 9.38 -15.30
N LYS A 365 13.02 8.27 -14.61
CA LYS A 365 13.78 7.16 -15.21
C LYS A 365 13.17 5.83 -14.81
N SER A 366 13.00 4.92 -15.75
CA SER A 366 12.61 3.54 -15.42
C SER A 366 13.77 2.83 -14.71
N THR A 367 13.48 1.79 -13.92
CA THR A 367 14.54 0.96 -13.32
C THR A 367 15.45 0.33 -14.39
N GLU A 368 14.92 0.06 -15.59
CA GLU A 368 15.69 -0.46 -16.72
C GLU A 368 16.64 0.58 -17.30
N ASP A 369 16.16 1.79 -17.54
CA ASP A 369 16.97 2.87 -18.11
C ASP A 369 18.00 3.40 -17.11
N PHE A 370 17.68 3.37 -15.82
CA PHE A 370 18.64 3.67 -14.76
C PHE A 370 19.80 2.68 -14.77
N LEU A 371 19.51 1.38 -14.82
CA LEU A 371 20.56 0.35 -14.89
C LEU A 371 21.37 0.48 -16.18
N ARG A 372 20.72 0.72 -17.32
CA ARG A 372 21.40 0.91 -18.61
C ARG A 372 22.31 2.14 -18.61
N SER A 373 21.85 3.25 -18.04
CA SER A 373 22.60 4.51 -17.99
C SER A 373 23.73 4.51 -16.96
N LEU A 374 23.65 3.66 -15.93
CA LEU A 374 24.74 3.43 -14.99
C LEU A 374 25.97 2.85 -15.69
N PHE A 375 25.78 1.98 -16.70
CA PHE A 375 26.89 1.36 -17.44
C PHE A 375 27.49 2.23 -18.54
N SER A 376 26.75 3.23 -19.02
CA SER A 376 27.20 4.10 -20.11
C SER A 376 27.77 5.43 -19.64
N ASN A 377 28.03 5.61 -18.34
CA ASN A 377 28.41 6.88 -17.68
C ASN A 377 27.44 8.06 -17.88
N LYS A 378 26.39 7.88 -18.69
CA LYS A 378 25.38 8.90 -19.01
C LYS A 378 24.54 9.29 -17.81
N LEU A 379 24.33 8.38 -16.85
CA LEU A 379 23.54 8.64 -15.65
C LEU A 379 24.07 9.85 -14.88
N PHE A 380 25.37 9.87 -14.59
CA PHE A 380 25.98 10.93 -13.78
C PHE A 380 26.07 12.27 -14.51
N GLU A 381 26.11 12.27 -15.85
CA GLU A 381 25.99 13.50 -16.65
C GLU A 381 24.59 14.11 -16.53
N GLN A 382 23.53 13.29 -16.64
CA GLN A 382 22.15 13.74 -16.48
C GLN A 382 21.89 14.24 -15.06
N ILE A 383 22.32 13.49 -14.04
CA ILE A 383 22.15 13.86 -12.63
C ILE A 383 22.91 15.15 -12.28
N ARG A 384 24.13 15.30 -12.79
CA ARG A 384 24.92 16.54 -12.63
C ARG A 384 24.28 17.71 -13.37
N SER A 385 23.75 17.49 -14.57
CA SER A 385 23.01 18.51 -15.30
C SER A 385 21.79 18.96 -14.49
N LEU A 386 20.98 18.01 -14.00
CA LEU A 386 19.82 18.31 -13.16
C LEU A 386 20.21 19.09 -11.89
N ALA A 387 21.23 18.63 -11.17
CA ALA A 387 21.68 19.23 -9.91
C ALA A 387 22.31 20.62 -10.07
N THR A 388 22.80 20.96 -11.26
CA THR A 388 23.38 22.28 -11.53
C THR A 388 22.34 23.30 -11.98
N HIS A 389 21.17 22.86 -12.44
CA HIS A 389 20.12 23.74 -12.97
C HIS A 389 18.98 24.00 -11.98
N TYR A 390 18.76 23.10 -11.00
CA TYR A 390 17.66 23.21 -10.04
C TYR A 390 18.19 23.18 -8.60
N GLU A 391 17.62 23.99 -7.71
CA GLU A 391 17.99 23.98 -6.28
C GLU A 391 17.53 22.69 -5.59
N VAL A 392 16.41 22.14 -6.05
CA VAL A 392 15.80 20.91 -5.55
C VAL A 392 15.66 19.95 -6.75
N PRO A 393 16.77 19.32 -7.17
CA PRO A 393 16.75 18.32 -8.21
C PRO A 393 16.13 17.02 -7.68
N VAL A 394 15.21 16.44 -8.43
CA VAL A 394 14.51 15.19 -8.06
C VAL A 394 14.72 14.12 -9.12
N LEU A 395 15.20 12.95 -8.73
CA LEU A 395 15.20 11.74 -9.55
C LEU A 395 14.01 10.87 -9.17
N LEU A 396 13.06 10.72 -10.09
CA LEU A 396 11.89 9.85 -9.98
C LEU A 396 12.20 8.50 -10.65
N LEU A 397 12.54 7.50 -9.84
CA LEU A 397 12.91 6.15 -10.30
C LEU A 397 11.70 5.23 -10.27
N GLU A 398 11.18 4.90 -11.46
CA GLU A 398 9.93 4.18 -11.65
C GLU A 398 10.16 2.70 -11.96
N GLY A 399 9.44 1.85 -11.24
CA GLY A 399 9.30 0.43 -11.52
C GLY A 399 9.78 -0.45 -10.37
N PRO A 400 9.33 -1.71 -10.33
CA PRO A 400 9.80 -2.65 -9.33
C PRO A 400 11.26 -3.02 -9.58
N ASP A 401 11.89 -3.62 -8.55
CA ASP A 401 12.96 -4.58 -8.77
C ASP A 401 14.33 -4.06 -9.27
N LEU A 402 14.74 -2.88 -8.80
CA LEU A 402 16.06 -2.28 -9.08
C LEU A 402 17.26 -3.22 -8.82
N PHE A 403 17.17 -4.12 -7.82
CA PHE A 403 18.27 -5.01 -7.40
C PHE A 403 18.11 -6.47 -7.84
N SER A 404 17.07 -6.82 -8.61
CA SER A 404 16.83 -8.21 -9.00
C SER A 404 17.42 -8.59 -10.36
N LYS A 405 17.83 -7.60 -11.18
CA LYS A 405 18.30 -7.82 -12.55
C LYS A 405 19.81 -8.09 -12.61
N HIS A 406 20.18 -9.14 -13.35
CA HIS A 406 21.54 -9.70 -13.52
C HIS A 406 22.59 -8.77 -14.17
N GLN A 407 22.28 -7.50 -14.41
CA GLN A 407 23.16 -6.61 -15.18
C GLN A 407 24.20 -5.91 -14.30
N ALA A 408 23.89 -5.60 -13.03
CA ALA A 408 24.79 -4.87 -12.14
C ALA A 408 24.94 -5.52 -10.77
N HIS A 409 26.17 -5.50 -10.23
CA HIS A 409 26.40 -5.86 -8.84
C HIS A 409 25.62 -4.91 -7.91
N ALA A 410 24.92 -5.47 -6.91
CA ALA A 410 24.10 -4.70 -5.98
C ALA A 410 24.89 -3.60 -5.24
N SER A 411 26.21 -3.77 -5.07
CA SER A 411 27.11 -2.75 -4.54
C SER A 411 27.24 -1.54 -5.47
N ALA A 412 27.34 -1.74 -6.78
CA ALA A 412 27.45 -0.67 -7.77
C ALA A 412 26.15 0.15 -7.83
N ILE A 413 24.99 -0.53 -7.85
CA ILE A 413 23.68 0.13 -7.79
C ILE A 413 23.54 0.95 -6.51
N ARG A 414 23.85 0.37 -5.35
CA ARG A 414 23.80 1.10 -4.06
C ARG A 414 24.74 2.30 -4.06
N SER A 415 25.95 2.14 -4.57
CA SER A 415 26.94 3.22 -4.65
C SER A 415 26.43 4.36 -5.56
N ALA A 416 25.79 4.03 -6.68
CA ALA A 416 25.20 5.02 -7.57
C ALA A 416 24.05 5.79 -6.90
N LEU A 417 23.12 5.10 -6.22
CA LEU A 417 22.04 5.75 -5.49
C LEU A 417 22.56 6.63 -4.34
N ILE A 418 23.54 6.14 -3.59
CA ILE A 418 24.20 6.90 -2.53
C ILE A 418 24.86 8.14 -3.13
N SER A 419 25.56 8.01 -4.26
CA SER A 419 26.21 9.15 -4.93
C SER A 419 25.19 10.17 -5.43
N VAL A 420 24.08 9.74 -6.03
CA VAL A 420 22.96 10.62 -6.43
C VAL A 420 22.46 11.43 -5.23
N MET A 421 22.24 10.78 -4.08
CA MET A 421 21.70 11.42 -2.88
C MET A 421 22.71 12.30 -2.12
N VAL A 422 23.97 11.86 -2.02
CA VAL A 422 24.99 12.45 -1.13
C VAL A 422 25.90 13.40 -1.89
N ASP A 423 26.46 12.94 -3.02
CA ASP A 423 27.45 13.70 -3.79
C ASP A 423 26.76 14.76 -4.64
N PHE A 424 25.71 14.36 -5.37
CA PHE A 424 24.95 15.26 -6.25
C PHE A 424 23.77 15.95 -5.56
N ARG A 425 23.46 15.57 -4.32
CA ARG A 425 22.36 16.13 -3.51
C ARG A 425 21.00 16.11 -4.22
N VAL A 426 20.76 15.06 -5.01
CA VAL A 426 19.50 14.85 -5.72
C VAL A 426 18.55 14.04 -4.85
N ALA A 427 17.33 14.55 -4.68
CA ALA A 427 16.28 13.85 -3.98
C ALA A 427 15.87 12.61 -4.78
N LEU A 428 15.94 11.44 -4.15
CA LEU A 428 15.59 10.18 -4.79
C LEU A 428 14.19 9.73 -4.37
N VAL A 429 13.32 9.52 -5.34
CA VAL A 429 11.94 9.06 -5.13
C VAL A 429 11.72 7.78 -5.92
N MET A 430 11.26 6.72 -5.25
CA MET A 430 10.95 5.44 -5.88
C MET A 430 9.43 5.32 -6.08
N THR A 431 8.99 5.08 -7.31
CA THR A 431 7.57 4.86 -7.64
C THR A 431 7.34 3.48 -8.24
N ARG A 432 6.16 2.92 -8.01
CA ARG A 432 5.86 1.52 -8.41
C ARG A 432 5.55 1.38 -9.90
N ASP A 433 4.80 2.34 -10.42
CA ASP A 433 4.25 2.34 -11.77
C ASP A 433 3.91 3.78 -12.20
N GLU A 434 3.49 3.95 -13.45
CA GLU A 434 3.14 5.25 -14.04
C GLU A 434 2.05 6.01 -13.27
N ARG A 435 1.09 5.31 -12.64
CA ARG A 435 0.02 5.96 -11.86
C ARG A 435 0.53 6.50 -10.54
N ASP A 436 1.45 5.78 -9.92
CA ASP A 436 2.17 6.19 -8.71
C ASP A 436 3.04 7.42 -9.01
N SER A 437 3.79 7.40 -10.13
CA SER A 437 4.55 8.54 -10.64
C SER A 437 3.69 9.76 -10.90
N ALA A 438 2.55 9.60 -11.58
CA ALA A 438 1.61 10.70 -11.82
C ALA A 438 1.09 11.30 -10.51
N SER A 439 0.75 10.46 -9.53
CA SER A 439 0.24 10.92 -8.24
C SER A 439 1.32 11.68 -7.46
N TYR A 440 2.56 11.20 -7.49
CA TYR A 440 3.69 11.88 -6.85
C TYR A 440 3.96 13.26 -7.45
N LEU A 441 3.98 13.37 -8.79
CA LEU A 441 4.15 14.65 -9.48
C LEU A 441 3.04 15.64 -9.13
N VAL A 442 1.77 15.19 -9.09
CA VAL A 442 0.64 16.03 -8.68
C VAL A 442 0.81 16.54 -7.24
N ASP A 443 1.17 15.66 -6.32
CA ASP A 443 1.35 16.03 -4.92
C ASP A 443 2.55 16.97 -4.72
N LEU A 444 3.61 16.80 -5.51
CA LEU A 444 4.79 17.67 -5.52
C LEU A 444 4.43 19.07 -6.01
N VAL A 445 3.71 19.20 -7.13
CA VAL A 445 3.26 20.48 -7.67
C VAL A 445 2.34 21.21 -6.69
N ARG A 446 1.35 20.50 -6.14
CA ARG A 446 0.40 21.07 -5.17
C ARG A 446 1.10 21.56 -3.91
N ARG A 447 2.10 20.83 -3.43
CA ARG A 447 2.88 21.22 -2.26
C ARG A 447 3.71 22.47 -2.51
N GLU A 448 4.41 22.52 -3.64
CA GLU A 448 5.27 23.66 -3.99
C GLU A 448 4.47 24.96 -4.15
N HIS A 449 3.34 24.91 -4.87
CA HIS A 449 2.48 26.08 -5.10
C HIS A 449 1.71 26.56 -3.85
N LYS A 450 1.55 25.69 -2.85
CA LYS A 450 0.99 26.08 -1.56
C LYS A 450 2.01 26.90 -0.72
N GLU A 451 3.30 26.63 -0.89
CA GLU A 451 4.40 27.33 -0.20
C GLU A 451 4.88 28.58 -0.96
N THR A 452 4.74 28.60 -2.30
CA THR A 452 5.15 29.70 -3.17
C THR A 452 4.00 30.10 -4.10
N ARG A 453 3.42 31.31 -3.94
CA ARG A 453 2.32 31.83 -4.77
C ARG A 453 2.77 32.26 -6.18
N THR A 454 3.58 31.44 -6.86
CA THR A 454 4.21 31.81 -8.14
C THR A 454 4.04 30.71 -9.17
N SER A 455 3.56 31.09 -10.36
CA SER A 455 3.54 30.23 -11.54
C SER A 455 4.97 29.87 -11.98
N PRO A 456 5.19 28.70 -12.60
CA PRO A 456 6.51 28.32 -13.11
C PRO A 456 7.00 29.35 -14.14
N PRO A 457 8.23 29.90 -14.03
CA PRO A 457 8.70 30.89 -14.98
C PRO A 457 8.86 30.28 -16.38
N MET A 458 8.40 31.02 -17.40
CA MET A 458 8.45 30.59 -18.80
C MET A 458 9.85 30.65 -19.44
N ARG A 459 10.84 31.22 -18.75
CA ARG A 459 12.23 31.33 -19.19
C ARG A 459 13.13 30.73 -18.11
N GLN A 460 14.06 29.88 -18.53
CA GLN A 460 15.21 29.46 -17.73
C GLN A 460 16.01 30.71 -17.35
N ASN A 461 15.64 31.38 -16.27
CA ASN A 461 16.51 32.38 -15.69
C ASN A 461 17.63 31.62 -14.99
N LYS A 462 18.77 31.48 -15.67
CA LYS A 462 20.05 31.15 -15.06
C LYS A 462 20.24 32.08 -13.85
N ARG A 463 19.91 31.61 -12.65
CA ARG A 463 20.37 32.28 -11.43
C ARG A 463 21.78 31.77 -11.15
N THR A 464 22.70 32.71 -11.36
CA THR A 464 24.14 32.66 -11.11
C THR A 464 24.46 31.96 -9.79
N ARG A 465 25.36 30.96 -9.86
CA ARG A 465 26.05 30.37 -8.71
C ARG A 465 26.51 31.49 -7.76
N SER A 466 26.51 31.25 -6.45
CA SER A 466 27.15 32.18 -5.52
C SER A 466 28.61 32.40 -5.96
N LEU A 467 29.21 33.55 -5.63
CA LEU A 467 30.60 33.82 -6.00
C LEU A 467 31.53 32.71 -5.50
N ARG A 468 31.28 32.21 -4.28
CA ARG A 468 32.03 31.11 -3.67
C ARG A 468 31.82 29.79 -4.38
N ASP A 469 30.59 29.46 -4.77
CA ASP A 469 30.31 28.24 -5.53
C ASP A 469 30.85 28.30 -6.96
N SER A 470 30.91 29.50 -7.54
CA SER A 470 31.56 29.73 -8.83
C SER A 470 33.07 29.51 -8.73
N GLN A 471 33.70 29.99 -7.66
CA GLN A 471 35.13 29.77 -7.40
C GLN A 471 35.45 28.29 -7.19
N ILE A 472 34.64 27.58 -6.39
CA ILE A 472 34.79 26.13 -6.18
C ILE A 472 34.64 25.40 -7.51
N TYR A 473 33.62 25.74 -8.30
CA TYR A 473 33.38 25.11 -9.60
C TYR A 473 34.55 25.29 -10.59
N VAL A 474 35.17 26.47 -10.63
CA VAL A 474 36.35 26.69 -11.49
C VAL A 474 37.50 25.77 -11.09
N LEU A 475 37.74 25.60 -9.79
CA LEU A 475 38.81 24.74 -9.30
C LEU A 475 38.52 23.24 -9.45
N GLU A 476 37.26 22.82 -9.41
CA GLU A 476 36.85 21.44 -9.73
C GLU A 476 37.12 21.07 -11.19
N GLY A 477 37.32 22.06 -12.08
CA GLY A 477 37.77 21.84 -13.46
C GLY A 477 39.24 21.43 -13.57
N LEU A 478 40.03 21.58 -12.50
CA LEU A 478 41.43 21.18 -12.48
C LEU A 478 41.58 19.65 -12.30
N PRO A 479 42.61 19.04 -12.91
CA PRO A 479 42.78 17.59 -12.85
C PRO A 479 42.94 17.11 -11.41
N SER A 480 42.18 16.06 -11.07
CA SER A 480 42.21 15.42 -9.76
C SER A 480 41.83 16.34 -8.58
N VAL A 481 41.12 17.46 -8.83
CA VAL A 481 40.59 18.35 -7.79
C VAL A 481 39.11 18.07 -7.52
N SER A 482 38.80 17.60 -6.31
CA SER A 482 37.43 17.41 -5.83
C SER A 482 36.88 18.66 -5.13
N SER A 483 35.57 18.72 -4.88
CA SER A 483 34.92 19.83 -4.16
C SER A 483 35.54 20.11 -2.78
N THR A 484 35.94 19.06 -2.06
CA THR A 484 36.63 19.16 -0.77
C THR A 484 38.04 19.74 -0.94
N LEU A 485 38.76 19.34 -1.99
CA LEU A 485 40.10 19.85 -2.27
C LEU A 485 40.04 21.29 -2.78
N ALA A 486 39.07 21.63 -3.63
CA ALA A 486 38.80 22.99 -4.10
C ALA A 486 38.51 23.95 -2.94
N ARG A 487 37.73 23.52 -1.95
CA ARG A 487 37.50 24.31 -0.72
C ARG A 487 38.78 24.53 0.07
N ARG A 488 39.60 23.50 0.27
CA ARG A 488 40.89 23.62 0.97
C ARG A 488 41.89 24.51 0.23
N LEU A 489 41.91 24.42 -1.10
CA LEU A 489 42.72 25.29 -1.95
C LEU A 489 42.27 26.75 -1.81
N LEU A 490 40.96 27.03 -1.81
CA LEU A 490 40.45 28.38 -1.57
C LEU A 490 40.67 28.87 -0.13
N GLU A 491 40.58 27.98 0.87
CA GLU A 491 40.88 28.31 2.27
C GLU A 491 42.36 28.61 2.50
N HIS A 492 43.26 28.04 1.69
CA HIS A 492 44.70 28.25 1.81
C HIS A 492 45.23 29.41 0.97
N PHE A 493 44.70 29.60 -0.25
CA PHE A 493 45.19 30.59 -1.22
C PHE A 493 44.26 31.82 -1.39
N ASP A 494 43.13 31.85 -0.68
CA ASP A 494 42.08 32.89 -0.66
C ASP A 494 41.33 33.15 -1.97
N THR A 495 41.98 32.96 -3.13
CA THR A 495 41.43 33.27 -4.45
C THR A 495 41.76 32.19 -5.47
N VAL A 496 40.91 32.05 -6.50
CA VAL A 496 41.15 31.13 -7.62
C VAL A 496 42.44 31.48 -8.36
N GLU A 497 42.69 32.77 -8.60
CA GLU A 497 43.90 33.23 -9.29
C GLU A 497 45.17 32.73 -8.59
N ARG A 498 45.25 32.87 -7.26
CA ARG A 498 46.40 32.41 -6.47
C ARG A 498 46.60 30.90 -6.58
N VAL A 499 45.52 30.11 -6.62
CA VAL A 499 45.60 28.66 -6.84
C VAL A 499 46.15 28.34 -8.24
N LEU A 500 45.72 29.07 -9.27
CA LEU A 500 46.16 28.84 -10.66
C LEU A 500 47.62 29.29 -10.90
N THR A 501 48.11 30.26 -10.14
CA THR A 501 49.49 30.76 -10.25
C THR A 501 50.47 30.07 -9.30
N ALA A 502 50.00 29.31 -8.31
CA ALA A 502 50.85 28.65 -7.31
C ALA A 502 51.81 27.62 -7.96
N SER A 503 53.02 27.53 -7.41
CA SER A 503 54.03 26.55 -7.83
C SER A 503 53.66 25.12 -7.38
N GLU A 504 54.29 24.09 -7.97
CA GLU A 504 54.09 22.71 -7.49
C GLU A 504 54.41 22.57 -5.98
N GLU A 505 55.40 23.32 -5.50
CA GLU A 505 55.86 23.29 -4.11
C GLU A 505 54.85 23.94 -3.16
N GLU A 506 54.25 25.06 -3.58
CA GLU A 506 53.19 25.75 -2.83
C GLU A 506 51.90 24.91 -2.80
N LEU A 507 51.49 24.36 -3.95
CA LEU A 507 50.29 23.52 -4.03
C LEU A 507 50.37 22.31 -3.08
N ARG A 508 51.57 21.71 -2.93
CA ARG A 508 51.82 20.57 -2.04
C ARG A 508 51.69 20.90 -0.55
N GLN A 509 51.62 22.18 -0.17
CA GLN A 509 51.39 22.59 1.21
C GLN A 509 49.92 22.40 1.62
N VAL A 510 49.00 22.22 0.67
CA VAL A 510 47.58 21.99 0.93
C VAL A 510 47.30 20.52 1.21
N GLN A 511 46.64 20.25 2.33
CA GLN A 511 46.31 18.89 2.77
C GLN A 511 45.43 18.15 1.72
N GLY A 512 46.02 17.13 1.10
CA GLY A 512 45.39 16.33 0.04
C GLY A 512 45.96 16.58 -1.35
N VAL A 513 46.89 17.52 -1.51
CA VAL A 513 47.64 17.72 -2.76
C VAL A 513 49.00 17.01 -2.67
N GLY A 514 49.09 15.83 -3.28
CA GLY A 514 50.36 15.12 -3.45
C GLY A 514 51.18 15.59 -4.66
N PRO A 515 52.43 15.13 -4.82
CA PRO A 515 53.29 15.51 -5.96
C PRO A 515 52.66 15.24 -7.34
N ALA A 516 51.93 14.13 -7.48
CA ALA A 516 51.23 13.78 -8.71
C ALA A 516 50.09 14.75 -9.05
N ILE A 517 49.33 15.18 -8.05
CA ILE A 517 48.20 16.12 -8.23
C ILE A 517 48.76 17.51 -8.56
N ALA A 518 49.74 17.99 -7.80
CA ALA A 518 50.38 19.29 -8.04
C ALA A 518 50.95 19.38 -9.46
N ARG A 519 51.69 18.36 -9.89
CA ARG A 519 52.24 18.26 -11.25
C ARG A 519 51.15 18.25 -12.31
N SER A 520 50.10 17.46 -12.13
CA SER A 520 49.01 17.39 -13.10
C SER A 520 48.29 18.72 -13.25
N ILE A 521 48.07 19.45 -12.15
CA ILE A 521 47.49 20.81 -12.17
C ILE A 521 48.40 21.75 -12.98
N ARG A 522 49.71 21.79 -12.69
CA ARG A 522 50.65 22.65 -13.44
C ARG A 522 50.71 22.30 -14.91
N THR A 523 50.77 21.00 -15.25
CA THR A 523 50.77 20.56 -16.64
C THR A 523 49.55 21.09 -17.40
N VAL A 524 48.35 21.03 -16.84
CA VAL A 524 47.14 21.54 -17.52
C VAL A 524 47.18 23.06 -17.67
N LEU A 525 47.72 23.79 -16.70
CA LEU A 525 47.75 25.25 -16.71
C LEU A 525 48.86 25.84 -17.57
N GLU A 526 49.98 25.14 -17.72
CA GLU A 526 51.18 25.63 -18.42
C GLU A 526 51.31 25.10 -19.84
N THR A 527 50.68 23.96 -20.18
CA THR A 527 50.84 23.35 -21.51
C THR A 527 50.16 24.20 -22.58
N PRO A 528 50.89 24.68 -23.60
CA PRO A 528 50.29 25.45 -24.69
C PRO A 528 49.30 24.59 -25.48
N VAL A 529 48.17 25.17 -25.88
CA VAL A 529 47.18 24.49 -26.74
C VAL A 529 47.76 24.36 -28.16
N SER A 530 47.80 23.14 -28.70
CA SER A 530 48.12 22.91 -30.11
C SER A 530 47.01 23.49 -31.00
N ARG A 531 47.33 24.53 -31.77
CA ARG A 531 46.40 25.03 -32.80
C ARG A 531 46.42 24.01 -33.96
N PRO A 532 45.28 23.50 -34.42
CA PRO A 532 45.26 22.74 -35.65
C PRO A 532 45.82 23.63 -36.77
N GLN A 533 46.73 23.07 -37.58
CA GLN A 533 47.16 23.71 -38.82
C GLN A 533 45.94 23.70 -39.75
N ASP A 534 45.50 24.89 -40.19
CA ASP A 534 44.35 25.11 -41.08
C ASP A 534 44.45 24.33 -42.40
#